data_AF-A0A2G2AFD2-F1
#
_entry.id   AF-A0A2G2AFD2-F1
#
_cell.length_a   1.000
_cell.length_b   1.000
_cell.length_c   1.000
_cell.angle_alpha   90.00
_cell.angle_beta   90.00
_cell.angle_gamma   90.00
#
_symmetry.space_group_name_H-M   'P 1'
#
loop_
_entity.id
_entity.type
_entity.pdbx_description
1 polymer ?
#
loop_
_entity_poly.entity_id
_entity_poly.type
_entity_poly.pdbx_seq_one_letter_code
_entity_poly.pdbx_strand_id
1 'polypeptide(L)'
;MSGYIVRGLPRGLARDAWWIAADSRSGATDGIRHSPVVTQGAFALLTGLIVLIDVLLWRATAPGLSLVVVIVVLAAAAQFCLSHRLSRRGIMMGWAGIGFGVLPLVEVVQPLSIAFAIGGLLHFVARVLLDGGPIDSARLGRAVGRFVVLGHLQTARDILATPKQVKVGEKDRTIPFAGLFTNWALPVGLGGVFLILLMRANPILAGWVSSVTSLAPATIGDLERVLFWVFTAGAVWPFLRLAPLRARMVPPLPLTGRRSVFRLPHAVLNAASLWRALIGFNLIFALQTAMDMTYLWGGARLPDGLTYAEYAHRGAYPLIATALLAGLFALLAQPFLPGRKGLKALLYLWVAQNVALTLSALLRLDLYVQAYGLTYLRFAAMIWMGLVAAGLVAMIWQMARVRSITWLVWTNAAMTLGVLYVLCFVNVAGIIATYNLDRHPRATHYVCMLGEGADAAIIAHERRIGYQICRPSDVTLAAPDGWRDWGYRNWRLRRNLTGEGSAT
;
A
#
# COMPACT_ATOMS: atom_id res chain seq x y z
N MET A 1 26.76 23.13 -55.83
CA MET A 1 27.56 21.88 -55.87
C MET A 1 26.74 20.84 -56.62
N SER A 2 27.19 20.44 -57.81
CA SER A 2 26.48 19.49 -58.66
C SER A 2 26.65 18.07 -58.09
N GLY A 3 25.55 17.38 -57.81
CA GLY A 3 25.55 16.06 -57.17
C GLY A 3 26.02 14.98 -58.14
N TYR A 4 27.09 14.28 -57.78
CA TYR A 4 27.65 13.17 -58.55
C TYR A 4 26.84 11.89 -58.25
N ILE A 5 26.16 11.33 -59.25
CA ILE A 5 25.42 10.05 -59.12
C ILE A 5 26.30 8.93 -59.66
N VAL A 6 26.81 8.09 -58.76
CA VAL A 6 27.55 6.87 -59.12
C VAL A 6 26.54 5.75 -59.35
N ARG A 7 26.36 5.31 -60.61
CA ARG A 7 25.55 4.14 -60.96
C ARG A 7 26.39 2.87 -60.88
N GLY A 8 26.00 1.93 -60.02
CA GLY A 8 26.62 0.60 -59.96
C GLY A 8 26.97 0.06 -58.57
N LEU A 9 26.26 0.45 -57.51
CA LEU A 9 26.51 -0.12 -56.18
C LEU A 9 26.09 -1.61 -56.10
N PRO A 10 26.96 -2.51 -55.61
CA PRO A 10 26.60 -3.90 -55.33
C PRO A 10 25.43 -3.99 -54.36
N ARG A 11 24.46 -4.88 -54.62
CA ARG A 11 23.23 -5.05 -53.81
C ARG A 11 23.48 -5.30 -52.31
N GLY A 12 24.67 -5.76 -51.92
CA GLY A 12 25.07 -5.94 -50.51
C GLY A 12 25.18 -4.63 -49.73
N LEU A 13 25.75 -3.59 -50.33
CA LEU A 13 25.93 -2.27 -49.69
C LEU A 13 24.63 -1.49 -49.51
N ALA A 14 23.62 -1.75 -50.35
CA ALA A 14 22.29 -1.15 -50.21
C ALA A 14 21.55 -1.59 -48.93
N ARG A 15 21.94 -2.72 -48.32
CA ARG A 15 21.33 -3.22 -47.07
C ARG A 15 21.99 -2.68 -45.80
N ASP A 16 23.25 -2.23 -45.88
CA ASP A 16 23.99 -1.67 -44.73
C ASP A 16 23.80 -0.16 -44.55
N ALA A 17 23.18 0.53 -45.51
CA ALA A 17 22.93 1.98 -45.45
C ALA A 17 21.74 2.39 -44.57
N TRP A 18 21.23 1.52 -43.68
CA TRP A 18 20.07 1.82 -42.82
C TRP A 18 20.32 3.00 -41.86
N TRP A 19 21.58 3.19 -41.43
CA TRP A 19 22.02 4.33 -40.62
C TRP A 19 22.14 5.66 -41.37
N ILE A 20 22.42 5.65 -42.68
CA ILE A 20 22.54 6.87 -43.51
C ILE A 20 21.16 7.47 -43.81
N ALA A 21 20.11 6.63 -43.87
CA ALA A 21 18.74 7.09 -43.99
C ALA A 21 18.16 7.65 -42.67
N ALA A 22 18.78 7.35 -41.52
CA ALA A 22 18.37 7.90 -40.23
C ALA A 22 18.72 9.40 -40.14
N ASP A 23 19.85 9.81 -40.73
CA ASP A 23 20.30 11.21 -40.73
C ASP A 23 19.61 12.08 -41.78
N SER A 24 19.14 11.52 -42.91
CA SER A 24 18.36 12.30 -43.88
C SER A 24 16.91 12.55 -43.44
N ARG A 25 16.41 11.79 -42.46
CA ARG A 25 15.12 12.07 -41.79
C ARG A 25 15.26 12.92 -40.53
N SER A 26 16.47 13.10 -39.99
CA SER A 26 16.70 13.95 -38.80
C SER A 26 16.74 15.45 -39.12
N GLY A 27 16.74 15.82 -40.41
CA GLY A 27 16.59 17.21 -40.87
C GLY A 27 15.17 17.76 -40.83
N ALA A 28 14.15 16.90 -40.72
CA ALA A 28 12.81 17.32 -40.32
C ALA A 28 12.75 17.24 -38.80
N THR A 29 13.32 18.25 -38.14
CA THR A 29 12.85 18.60 -36.80
C THR A 29 11.41 19.04 -36.98
N ASP A 30 10.50 18.07 -36.95
CA ASP A 30 9.14 18.30 -36.49
C ASP A 30 9.32 18.84 -35.08
N GLY A 31 9.45 20.16 -35.00
CA GLY A 31 9.47 20.89 -33.78
C GLY A 31 8.17 20.55 -33.11
N ILE A 32 8.22 19.57 -32.20
CA ILE A 32 7.29 19.50 -31.09
C ILE A 32 7.52 20.82 -30.38
N ARG A 33 6.84 21.87 -30.86
CA ARG A 33 6.66 23.12 -30.15
C ARG A 33 6.08 22.67 -28.83
N HIS A 34 6.93 22.62 -27.80
CA HIS A 34 6.50 22.65 -26.42
C HIS A 34 5.74 23.97 -26.30
N SER A 35 4.46 23.95 -26.64
CA SER A 35 3.64 25.15 -26.67
C SER A 35 3.58 25.66 -25.23
N PRO A 36 4.15 26.85 -24.93
CA PRO A 36 4.26 27.36 -23.56
C PRO A 36 2.88 27.54 -22.90
N VAL A 37 1.81 27.55 -23.70
CA VAL A 37 0.41 27.63 -23.30
C VAL A 37 -0.05 26.40 -22.48
N VAL A 38 0.44 25.19 -22.78
CA VAL A 38 0.03 23.95 -22.06
C VAL A 38 0.66 23.88 -20.67
N THR A 39 1.81 24.53 -20.47
CA THR A 39 2.48 24.63 -19.16
C THR A 39 1.78 25.62 -18.21
N GLN A 40 1.28 26.76 -18.71
CA GLN A 40 0.62 27.76 -17.85
C GLN A 40 -0.70 27.27 -17.25
N GLY A 41 -1.53 26.55 -18.02
CA GLY A 41 -2.77 25.97 -17.51
C GLY A 41 -2.56 24.90 -16.43
N ALA A 42 -1.47 24.12 -16.54
CA ALA A 42 -1.12 23.11 -15.53
C ALA A 42 -0.66 23.74 -14.19
N PHE A 43 0.08 24.86 -14.23
CA PHE A 43 0.45 25.60 -13.02
C PHE A 43 -0.76 26.25 -12.35
N ALA A 44 -1.68 26.86 -13.12
CA ALA A 44 -2.92 27.42 -12.56
C ALA A 44 -3.79 26.34 -11.88
N LEU A 45 -3.91 25.17 -12.53
CA LEU A 45 -4.60 24.01 -11.96
C LEU A 45 -3.91 23.49 -10.69
N LEU A 46 -2.58 23.43 -10.67
CA LEU A 46 -1.80 23.05 -9.50
C LEU A 46 -2.07 24.01 -8.32
N THR A 47 -2.01 25.32 -8.56
CA THR A 47 -2.27 26.33 -7.52
C THR A 47 -3.70 26.20 -6.99
N GLY A 48 -4.69 26.03 -7.87
CA GLY A 48 -6.08 25.80 -7.46
C GLY A 48 -6.24 24.54 -6.60
N LEU A 49 -5.57 23.44 -6.97
CA LEU A 49 -5.58 22.20 -6.20
C LEU A 49 -4.89 22.34 -4.83
N ILE A 50 -3.77 23.07 -4.74
CA ILE A 50 -3.09 23.32 -3.46
C ILE A 50 -4.01 24.09 -2.52
N VAL A 51 -4.67 25.16 -3.00
CA VAL A 51 -5.61 25.95 -2.20
C VAL A 51 -6.80 25.11 -1.75
N LEU A 52 -7.35 24.28 -2.65
CA LEU A 52 -8.45 23.39 -2.30
C LEU A 52 -8.03 22.35 -1.25
N ILE A 53 -6.86 21.73 -1.40
CA ILE A 53 -6.34 20.71 -0.47
C ILE A 53 -5.99 21.34 0.89
N ASP A 54 -5.48 22.56 0.93
CA ASP A 54 -5.28 23.35 2.17
C ASP A 54 -6.62 23.53 2.91
N VAL A 55 -7.67 23.94 2.21
CA VAL A 55 -8.99 24.12 2.83
C VAL A 55 -9.59 22.78 3.29
N LEU A 56 -9.39 21.70 2.54
CA LEU A 56 -9.97 20.40 2.83
C LEU A 56 -9.25 19.63 3.95
N LEU A 57 -7.93 19.72 4.03
CA LEU A 57 -7.12 18.92 4.96
C LEU A 57 -6.52 19.76 6.09
N TRP A 58 -5.94 20.92 5.80
CA TRP A 58 -5.23 21.72 6.81
C TRP A 58 -6.20 22.45 7.76
N ARG A 59 -7.35 22.89 7.25
CA ARG A 59 -8.39 23.55 8.05
C ARG A 59 -9.44 22.59 8.62
N ALA A 60 -9.28 21.29 8.41
CA ALA A 60 -10.12 20.26 9.03
C ALA A 60 -9.54 19.95 10.42
N THR A 61 -10.40 19.70 11.40
CA THR A 61 -9.96 19.32 12.75
C THR A 61 -9.55 17.86 12.80
N ALA A 62 -10.12 17.02 11.93
CA ALA A 62 -9.69 15.65 11.73
C ALA A 62 -9.84 15.19 10.27
N PRO A 63 -8.99 14.27 9.80
CA PRO A 63 -9.15 13.72 8.46
C PRO A 63 -10.39 12.82 8.40
N GLY A 64 -11.36 13.17 7.57
CA GLY A 64 -12.59 12.41 7.33
C GLY A 64 -12.94 12.34 5.85
N LEU A 65 -14.21 12.60 5.53
CA LEU A 65 -14.73 12.63 4.15
C LEU A 65 -13.98 13.62 3.24
N SER A 66 -13.35 14.66 3.79
CA SER A 66 -12.56 15.61 3.00
C SER A 66 -11.42 14.93 2.22
N LEU A 67 -10.82 13.87 2.76
CA LEU A 67 -9.75 13.13 2.08
C LEU A 67 -10.29 12.32 0.89
N VAL A 68 -11.54 11.82 0.96
CA VAL A 68 -12.22 11.19 -0.18
C VAL A 68 -12.37 12.21 -1.32
N VAL A 69 -12.80 13.44 -0.98
CA VAL A 69 -12.94 14.53 -1.96
C VAL A 69 -11.59 14.85 -2.61
N VAL A 70 -10.50 14.92 -1.83
CA VAL A 70 -9.15 15.15 -2.37
C VAL A 70 -8.77 14.09 -3.42
N ILE A 71 -8.98 12.80 -3.12
CA ILE A 71 -8.66 11.70 -4.05
C ILE A 71 -9.50 11.79 -5.32
N VAL A 72 -10.81 12.04 -5.20
CA VAL A 72 -11.72 12.18 -6.35
C VAL A 72 -11.35 13.39 -7.21
N VAL A 73 -11.09 14.55 -6.60
CA VAL A 73 -10.72 15.76 -7.34
C VAL A 73 -9.38 15.60 -8.04
N LEU A 74 -8.41 14.95 -7.39
CA LEU A 74 -7.11 14.66 -8.00
C LEU A 74 -7.25 13.73 -9.23
N ALA A 75 -8.08 12.69 -9.14
CA ALA A 75 -8.39 11.82 -10.27
C ALA A 75 -9.12 12.56 -11.41
N ALA A 76 -10.05 13.46 -11.08
CA ALA A 76 -10.74 14.31 -12.05
C ALA A 76 -9.79 15.29 -12.75
N ALA A 77 -8.91 15.94 -12.01
CA ALA A 77 -7.89 16.84 -12.55
C ALA A 77 -6.92 16.08 -13.47
N ALA A 78 -6.48 14.89 -13.06
CA ALA A 78 -5.67 13.99 -13.87
C ALA A 78 -6.39 13.62 -15.19
N GLN A 79 -7.67 13.25 -15.14
CA GLN A 79 -8.47 12.98 -16.35
C GLN A 79 -8.59 14.22 -17.25
N PHE A 80 -8.85 15.39 -16.67
CA PHE A 80 -9.04 16.63 -17.41
C PHE A 80 -7.82 16.97 -18.26
N CYS A 81 -6.61 16.75 -17.73
CA CYS A 81 -5.34 16.90 -18.47
C CYS A 81 -5.16 15.90 -19.64
N LEU A 82 -6.04 14.91 -19.78
CA LEU A 82 -5.99 13.82 -20.78
C LEU A 82 -7.23 13.75 -21.69
N SER A 83 -8.20 14.66 -21.52
CA SER A 83 -9.61 14.52 -21.89
C SER A 83 -9.92 14.24 -23.37
N HIS A 84 -9.02 14.51 -24.30
CA HIS A 84 -9.22 14.23 -25.73
C HIS A 84 -8.60 12.91 -26.24
N ARG A 85 -8.03 12.06 -25.37
CA ARG A 85 -7.24 10.89 -25.78
C ARG A 85 -7.62 9.56 -25.12
N LEU A 86 -8.75 9.48 -24.43
CA LEU A 86 -9.11 8.31 -23.61
C LEU A 86 -10.41 7.63 -24.07
N SER A 87 -10.42 6.30 -24.04
CA SER A 87 -11.61 5.48 -24.27
C SER A 87 -12.58 5.54 -23.09
N ARG A 88 -13.90 5.51 -23.38
CA ARG A 88 -14.95 5.50 -22.35
C ARG A 88 -14.79 4.35 -21.36
N ARG A 89 -14.39 3.17 -21.84
CA ARG A 89 -14.18 1.98 -21.01
C ARG A 89 -12.98 2.12 -20.07
N GLY A 90 -11.88 2.73 -20.54
CA GLY A 90 -10.70 3.02 -19.72
C GLY A 90 -11.03 3.94 -18.55
N ILE A 91 -11.75 5.04 -18.84
CA ILE A 91 -12.23 6.00 -17.85
C ILE A 91 -13.14 5.32 -16.82
N MET A 92 -14.17 4.59 -17.28
CA MET A 92 -15.13 3.92 -16.39
C MET A 92 -14.45 2.94 -15.44
N MET A 93 -13.53 2.10 -15.94
CA MET A 93 -12.79 1.17 -15.08
C MET A 93 -11.82 1.87 -14.13
N GLY A 94 -11.21 2.98 -14.56
CA GLY A 94 -10.39 3.81 -13.68
C GLY A 94 -11.20 4.37 -12.51
N TRP A 95 -12.35 4.97 -12.79
CA TRP A 95 -13.25 5.50 -11.76
C TRP A 95 -13.86 4.42 -10.87
N ALA A 96 -14.14 3.24 -11.41
CA ALA A 96 -14.54 2.09 -10.59
C ALA A 96 -13.43 1.72 -9.58
N GLY A 97 -12.16 1.79 -9.99
CA GLY A 97 -11.01 1.60 -9.09
C GLY A 97 -10.88 2.68 -8.02
N ILE A 98 -11.14 3.95 -8.36
CA ILE A 98 -11.22 5.05 -7.38
C ILE A 98 -12.34 4.76 -6.37
N GLY A 99 -13.55 4.49 -6.85
CA GLY A 99 -14.70 4.18 -6.02
C GLY A 99 -14.40 3.03 -5.05
N PHE A 100 -13.88 1.92 -5.57
CA PHE A 100 -13.48 0.78 -4.73
C PHE A 100 -12.43 1.16 -3.68
N GLY A 101 -11.41 1.94 -4.05
CA GLY A 101 -10.32 2.34 -3.16
C GLY A 101 -10.72 3.32 -2.06
N VAL A 102 -11.67 4.23 -2.33
CA VAL A 102 -12.08 5.26 -1.34
C VAL A 102 -13.17 4.78 -0.39
N LEU A 103 -13.90 3.70 -0.70
CA LEU A 103 -14.96 3.16 0.18
C LEU A 103 -14.48 2.90 1.63
N PRO A 104 -13.33 2.23 1.87
CA PRO A 104 -12.75 2.11 3.21
C PRO A 104 -12.54 3.43 3.95
N LEU A 105 -12.25 4.51 3.22
CA LEU A 105 -11.94 5.80 3.77
C LEU A 105 -13.19 6.55 4.26
N VAL A 106 -14.34 6.27 3.64
CA VAL A 106 -15.66 6.74 4.10
C VAL A 106 -16.05 6.10 5.43
N GLU A 107 -15.67 4.83 5.65
CA GLU A 107 -15.90 4.14 6.93
C GLU A 107 -15.08 4.80 8.05
N VAL A 108 -13.76 4.86 7.88
CA VAL A 108 -12.83 5.43 8.87
C VAL A 108 -11.50 5.78 8.20
N VAL A 109 -10.91 6.91 8.59
CA VAL A 109 -9.56 7.26 8.15
C VAL A 109 -8.53 6.55 9.04
N GLN A 110 -7.81 5.61 8.44
CA GLN A 110 -6.76 4.82 9.08
C GLN A 110 -5.70 4.45 8.03
N PRO A 111 -4.49 4.03 8.43
CA PRO A 111 -3.42 3.71 7.48
C PRO A 111 -3.83 2.72 6.39
N LEU A 112 -4.66 1.72 6.73
CA LEU A 112 -5.12 0.71 5.77
C LEU A 112 -6.11 1.28 4.75
N SER A 113 -7.05 2.15 5.16
CA SER A 113 -8.00 2.77 4.22
C SER A 113 -7.30 3.78 3.30
N ILE A 114 -6.30 4.51 3.80
CA ILE A 114 -5.44 5.37 3.00
C ILE A 114 -4.67 4.54 1.96
N ALA A 115 -4.13 3.38 2.34
CA ALA A 115 -3.43 2.50 1.40
C ALA A 115 -4.33 2.01 0.26
N PHE A 116 -5.60 1.66 0.55
CA PHE A 116 -6.58 1.32 -0.49
C PHE A 116 -6.94 2.51 -1.39
N ALA A 117 -7.08 3.72 -0.83
CA ALA A 117 -7.36 4.93 -1.60
C ALA A 117 -6.20 5.26 -2.56
N ILE A 118 -4.95 5.18 -2.09
CA ILE A 118 -3.74 5.33 -2.92
C ILE A 118 -3.69 4.23 -3.99
N GLY A 119 -3.99 2.98 -3.62
CA GLY A 119 -4.07 1.86 -4.56
C GLY A 119 -5.10 2.09 -5.67
N GLY A 120 -6.28 2.62 -5.34
CA GLY A 120 -7.32 3.01 -6.30
C GLY A 120 -6.84 4.12 -7.23
N LEU A 121 -6.13 5.12 -6.71
CA LEU A 121 -5.55 6.21 -7.50
C LEU A 121 -4.45 5.72 -8.45
N LEU A 122 -3.57 4.85 -7.99
CA LEU A 122 -2.54 4.22 -8.83
C LEU A 122 -3.16 3.30 -9.89
N HIS A 123 -4.23 2.58 -9.55
CA HIS A 123 -5.00 1.80 -10.51
C HIS A 123 -5.60 2.70 -11.59
N PHE A 124 -6.24 3.80 -11.21
CA PHE A 124 -6.77 4.80 -12.16
C PHE A 124 -5.70 5.29 -13.12
N VAL A 125 -4.53 5.71 -12.59
CA VAL A 125 -3.40 6.15 -13.41
C VAL A 125 -2.94 5.04 -14.36
N ALA A 126 -2.79 3.80 -13.89
CA ALA A 126 -2.39 2.70 -14.74
C ALA A 126 -3.41 2.39 -15.85
N ARG A 127 -4.72 2.50 -15.57
CA ARG A 127 -5.78 2.30 -16.57
C ARG A 127 -5.75 3.39 -17.64
N VAL A 128 -5.49 4.63 -17.25
CA VAL A 128 -5.35 5.78 -18.15
C VAL A 128 -4.09 5.65 -19.03
N LEU A 129 -2.97 5.22 -18.45
CA LEU A 129 -1.71 5.04 -19.18
C LEU A 129 -1.75 3.88 -20.18
N LEU A 130 -2.46 2.80 -19.84
CA LEU A 130 -2.61 1.59 -20.67
C LEU A 130 -3.87 1.60 -21.55
N ASP A 131 -4.54 2.74 -21.65
CA ASP A 131 -5.79 2.85 -22.39
C ASP A 131 -5.63 2.46 -23.87
N GLY A 132 -6.53 1.61 -24.36
CA GLY A 132 -6.51 1.02 -25.71
C GLY A 132 -5.70 -0.29 -25.86
N GLY A 133 -4.98 -0.74 -24.84
CA GLY A 133 -4.18 -1.98 -24.88
C GLY A 133 -4.77 -3.16 -24.09
N PRO A 134 -4.31 -4.40 -24.33
CA PRO A 134 -4.68 -5.54 -23.50
C PRO A 134 -4.16 -5.37 -22.08
N ILE A 135 -5.04 -5.65 -21.12
CA ILE A 135 -4.81 -5.48 -19.69
C ILE A 135 -4.33 -6.80 -19.12
N ASP A 136 -3.12 -6.79 -18.58
CA ASP A 136 -2.56 -7.90 -17.81
C ASP A 136 -2.01 -7.32 -16.51
N SER A 137 -2.11 -8.06 -15.41
CA SER A 137 -1.67 -7.62 -14.09
C SER A 137 -0.18 -7.25 -14.08
N ALA A 138 0.64 -7.96 -14.85
CA ALA A 138 2.06 -7.62 -15.02
C ALA A 138 2.26 -6.28 -15.74
N ARG A 139 1.39 -5.92 -16.69
CA ARG A 139 1.42 -4.61 -17.37
C ARG A 139 0.97 -3.49 -16.43
N LEU A 140 -0.08 -3.75 -15.65
CA LEU A 140 -0.58 -2.80 -14.66
C LEU A 140 0.51 -2.49 -13.62
N GLY A 141 1.17 -3.50 -13.07
CA GLY A 141 2.29 -3.33 -12.13
C GLY A 141 3.46 -2.54 -12.73
N ARG A 142 3.83 -2.82 -13.99
CA ARG A 142 4.86 -2.03 -14.69
C ARG A 142 4.46 -0.58 -14.92
N ALA A 143 3.19 -0.32 -15.25
CA ALA A 143 2.68 1.04 -15.43
C ALA A 143 2.72 1.83 -14.12
N VAL A 144 2.28 1.23 -13.01
CA VAL A 144 2.37 1.84 -11.67
C VAL A 144 3.83 2.11 -11.28
N GLY A 145 4.71 1.12 -11.38
CA GLY A 145 6.13 1.29 -11.01
C GLY A 145 6.82 2.36 -11.85
N ARG A 146 6.53 2.40 -13.16
CA ARG A 146 7.04 3.46 -14.05
C ARG A 146 6.44 4.82 -13.73
N PHE A 147 5.16 4.91 -13.36
CA PHE A 147 4.55 6.18 -12.97
C PHE A 147 5.23 6.77 -11.73
N VAL A 148 5.46 5.96 -10.70
CA VAL A 148 6.14 6.42 -9.47
C VAL A 148 7.54 6.95 -9.81
N VAL A 149 8.34 6.21 -10.59
CA VAL A 149 9.71 6.64 -10.92
C VAL A 149 9.73 7.80 -11.91
N LEU A 150 9.08 7.65 -13.08
CA LEU A 150 9.12 8.63 -14.16
C LEU A 150 8.31 9.89 -13.83
N GLY A 151 7.26 9.80 -13.02
CA GLY A 151 6.45 10.93 -12.60
C GLY A 151 7.25 11.94 -11.76
N HIS A 152 8.01 11.44 -10.78
CA HIS A 152 8.88 12.30 -9.98
C HIS A 152 10.10 12.80 -10.77
N LEU A 153 10.68 11.98 -11.66
CA LEU A 153 11.75 12.45 -12.56
C LEU A 153 11.25 13.54 -13.54
N GLN A 154 10.01 13.43 -14.02
CA GLN A 154 9.38 14.45 -14.85
C GLN A 154 9.15 15.73 -14.04
N THR A 155 8.80 15.62 -12.75
CA THR A 155 8.68 16.77 -11.84
C THR A 155 10.00 17.53 -11.74
N ALA A 156 11.11 16.83 -11.50
CA ALA A 156 12.44 17.46 -11.45
C ALA A 156 12.82 18.13 -12.78
N ARG A 157 12.51 17.49 -13.91
CA ARG A 157 12.74 18.07 -15.25
C ARG A 157 11.89 19.31 -15.51
N ASP A 158 10.62 19.30 -15.12
CA ASP A 158 9.72 20.44 -15.29
C ASP A 158 10.16 21.64 -14.43
N ILE A 159 10.65 21.40 -13.20
CA ILE A 159 11.26 22.43 -12.35
C ILE A 159 12.48 23.04 -13.06
N LEU A 160 13.40 22.21 -13.55
CA LEU A 160 14.62 22.66 -14.24
C LEU A 160 14.32 23.37 -15.58
N ALA A 161 13.24 22.98 -16.27
CA ALA A 161 12.81 23.56 -17.53
C ALA A 161 11.91 24.80 -17.37
N THR A 162 11.57 25.20 -16.14
CA THR A 162 10.75 26.39 -15.89
C THR A 162 11.50 27.62 -16.41
N PRO A 163 10.93 28.40 -17.34
CA PRO A 163 11.62 29.54 -17.93
C PRO A 163 12.02 30.51 -16.82
N LYS A 164 13.29 30.93 -16.83
CA LYS A 164 13.87 31.84 -15.83
C LYS A 164 13.25 33.25 -15.83
N GLN A 165 12.31 33.52 -16.74
CA GLN A 165 11.69 34.82 -16.97
C GLN A 165 10.19 34.63 -17.25
N VAL A 166 9.34 35.24 -16.42
CA VAL A 166 7.89 35.38 -16.66
C VAL A 166 7.65 36.80 -17.16
N LYS A 167 7.09 36.94 -18.37
CA LYS A 167 6.63 38.25 -18.87
C LYS A 167 5.32 38.61 -18.16
N VAL A 168 5.31 39.71 -17.41
CA VAL A 168 4.11 40.26 -16.77
C VAL A 168 3.86 41.66 -17.33
N GLY A 169 2.79 41.80 -18.12
CA GLY A 169 2.34 43.08 -18.68
C GLY A 169 3.07 43.55 -19.93
N GLU A 170 2.49 44.57 -20.57
CA GLU A 170 2.94 45.19 -21.84
C GLU A 170 4.22 46.03 -21.69
N LYS A 171 4.66 46.32 -20.46
CA LYS A 171 5.97 46.89 -20.16
C LYS A 171 6.92 45.78 -19.71
N ASP A 172 8.02 45.61 -20.43
CA ASP A 172 9.15 44.69 -20.16
C ASP A 172 9.76 44.86 -18.75
N ARG A 173 9.02 44.45 -17.70
CA ARG A 173 9.55 44.25 -16.35
C ARG A 173 9.62 42.77 -16.08
N THR A 174 10.81 42.21 -16.31
CA THR A 174 11.14 40.83 -15.99
C THR A 174 11.45 40.68 -14.51
N ILE A 175 10.66 39.91 -13.75
CA ILE A 175 10.97 39.56 -12.36
C ILE A 175 11.55 38.14 -12.33
N PRO A 176 12.80 37.93 -11.87
CA PRO A 176 13.46 36.61 -11.87
C PRO A 176 13.00 35.73 -10.69
N PHE A 177 11.75 35.29 -10.68
CA PHE A 177 11.19 34.50 -9.57
C PHE A 177 11.71 33.05 -9.55
N ALA A 178 11.88 32.43 -10.72
CA ALA A 178 12.32 31.04 -10.84
C ALA A 178 13.81 30.84 -10.49
N GLY A 179 14.65 31.85 -10.71
CA GLY A 179 16.07 31.82 -10.30
C GLY A 179 16.22 31.89 -8.78
N LEU A 180 15.39 32.67 -8.11
CA LEU A 180 15.43 32.81 -6.65
C LEU A 180 15.03 31.50 -5.95
N PHE A 181 13.93 30.86 -6.36
CA PHE A 181 13.50 29.61 -5.74
C PHE A 181 14.48 28.46 -6.00
N THR A 182 14.99 28.31 -7.23
CA THR A 182 15.90 27.19 -7.57
C THR A 182 17.29 27.37 -6.96
N ASN A 183 17.78 28.62 -6.83
CA ASN A 183 19.09 28.89 -6.24
C ASN A 183 19.09 28.85 -4.71
N TRP A 184 17.95 29.14 -4.06
CA TRP A 184 17.83 29.15 -2.61
C TRP A 184 17.19 27.89 -2.01
N ALA A 185 16.46 27.07 -2.78
CA ALA A 185 15.82 25.85 -2.27
C ALA A 185 16.83 24.84 -1.70
N LEU A 186 17.97 24.63 -2.39
CA LEU A 186 19.00 23.70 -1.91
C LEU A 186 19.74 24.27 -0.67
N PRO A 187 20.26 25.51 -0.64
CA PRO A 187 20.87 26.09 0.55
C PRO A 187 19.93 26.19 1.76
N VAL A 188 18.69 26.64 1.55
CA VAL A 188 17.70 26.81 2.63
C VAL A 188 17.19 25.46 3.11
N GLY A 189 16.92 24.52 2.20
CA GLY A 189 16.48 23.17 2.56
C GLY A 189 17.57 22.40 3.32
N LEU A 190 18.78 22.34 2.77
CA LEU A 190 19.91 21.67 3.41
C LEU A 190 20.33 22.38 4.71
N GLY A 191 20.39 23.71 4.70
CA GLY A 191 20.66 24.54 5.88
C GLY A 191 19.62 24.36 6.98
N GLY A 192 18.33 24.26 6.63
CA GLY A 192 17.25 23.97 7.57
C GLY A 192 17.37 22.58 8.19
N VAL A 193 17.71 21.55 7.40
CA VAL A 193 17.99 20.21 7.92
C VAL A 193 19.17 20.23 8.89
N PHE A 194 20.28 20.89 8.53
CA PHE A 194 21.42 21.05 9.43
C PHE A 194 21.05 21.79 10.72
N LEU A 195 20.25 22.85 10.62
CA LEU A 195 19.79 23.62 11.78
C LEU A 195 18.95 22.75 12.71
N ILE A 196 18.04 21.92 12.18
CA ILE A 196 17.23 20.99 12.99
C ILE A 196 18.10 19.94 13.70
N LEU A 197 19.08 19.37 12.99
CA LEU A 197 20.02 18.41 13.58
C LEU A 197 20.87 19.07 14.68
N LEU A 198 21.35 20.29 14.45
CA LEU A 198 22.12 21.07 15.41
C LEU A 198 21.28 21.49 16.62
N MET A 199 20.01 21.86 16.45
CA MET A 199 19.09 22.15 17.57
C MET A 199 18.83 20.90 18.42
N ARG A 200 18.70 19.72 17.81
CA ARG A 200 18.59 18.46 18.57
C ARG A 200 19.87 18.09 19.29
N ALA A 201 21.03 18.42 18.74
CA ALA A 201 22.33 18.11 19.32
C ALA A 201 22.80 19.16 20.35
N ASN A 202 22.27 20.39 20.31
CA ASN A 202 22.72 21.50 21.14
C ASN A 202 21.53 22.28 21.76
N PRO A 203 21.23 22.08 23.06
CA PRO A 203 20.11 22.73 23.73
C PRO A 203 20.27 24.26 23.87
N ILE A 204 21.51 24.78 23.83
CA ILE A 204 21.77 26.23 23.87
C ILE A 204 21.32 26.88 22.56
N LEU A 205 21.62 26.24 21.43
CA LEU A 205 21.19 26.70 20.11
C LEU A 205 19.65 26.66 19.98
N ALA A 206 19.01 25.61 20.50
CA ALA A 206 17.56 25.51 20.54
C ALA A 206 16.91 26.62 21.39
N GLY A 207 17.52 26.95 22.54
CA GLY A 207 17.10 28.07 23.40
C GLY A 207 17.25 29.44 22.72
N TRP A 208 18.33 29.65 21.98
CA TRP A 208 18.57 30.90 21.26
C TRP A 208 17.59 31.10 20.10
N VAL A 209 17.34 30.06 19.31
CA VAL A 209 16.38 30.10 18.19
C VAL A 209 14.95 30.32 18.69
N SER A 210 14.55 29.63 19.77
CA SER A 210 13.22 29.82 20.37
C SER A 210 13.01 31.21 20.99
N SER A 211 14.08 31.85 21.46
CA SER A 211 14.06 33.23 21.96
C SER A 211 13.97 34.27 20.84
N VAL A 212 14.42 33.94 19.64
CA VAL A 212 14.28 34.78 18.43
C VAL A 212 12.90 34.58 17.79
N THR A 213 12.37 33.36 17.77
CA THR A 213 11.03 33.07 17.21
C THR A 213 9.88 33.51 18.14
N SER A 214 10.12 33.68 19.44
CA SER A 214 9.12 34.22 20.38
C SER A 214 8.76 35.69 20.14
N LEU A 215 9.59 36.44 19.41
CA LEU A 215 9.31 37.80 18.91
C LEU A 215 8.49 37.82 17.60
N ALA A 216 8.27 36.66 16.97
CA ALA A 216 7.48 36.53 15.74
C ALA A 216 6.62 35.25 15.74
N PRO A 217 5.52 35.20 16.51
CA PRO A 217 4.63 34.03 16.62
C PRO A 217 4.03 33.56 15.28
N ALA A 218 4.06 34.40 14.24
CA ALA A 218 3.55 34.10 12.91
C ALA A 218 4.42 33.12 12.09
N THR A 219 5.73 33.02 12.37
CA THR A 219 6.68 32.41 11.41
C THR A 219 6.75 30.88 11.38
N ILE A 220 6.41 30.19 12.48
CA ILE A 220 6.48 28.71 12.54
C ILE A 220 5.24 28.08 11.88
N GLY A 221 4.05 28.65 12.10
CA GLY A 221 2.82 28.24 11.41
C GLY A 221 2.90 28.45 9.89
N ASP A 222 3.65 29.47 9.45
CA ASP A 222 3.91 29.71 8.03
C ASP A 222 4.86 28.65 7.44
N LEU A 223 5.88 28.20 8.16
CA LEU A 223 6.80 27.18 7.65
C LEU A 223 6.12 25.82 7.49
N GLU A 224 5.37 25.35 8.48
CA GLU A 224 4.67 24.05 8.38
C GLU A 224 3.66 24.06 7.24
N ARG A 225 2.94 25.17 7.06
CA ARG A 225 1.97 25.35 5.98
C ARG A 225 2.64 25.44 4.60
N VAL A 226 3.78 26.13 4.50
CA VAL A 226 4.59 26.16 3.27
C VAL A 226 5.14 24.77 2.95
N LEU A 227 5.65 24.03 3.94
CA LEU A 227 6.12 22.65 3.76
C LEU A 227 4.97 21.73 3.30
N PHE A 228 3.79 21.90 3.88
CA PHE A 228 2.58 21.19 3.44
C PHE A 228 2.23 21.50 1.98
N TRP A 229 2.28 22.77 1.56
CA TRP A 229 2.05 23.14 0.15
C TRP A 229 3.11 22.58 -0.79
N VAL A 230 4.39 22.60 -0.40
CA VAL A 230 5.50 22.02 -1.19
C VAL A 230 5.32 20.51 -1.35
N PHE A 231 4.98 19.80 -0.27
CA PHE A 231 4.72 18.36 -0.32
C PHE A 231 3.49 18.05 -1.18
N THR A 232 2.40 18.81 -1.00
CA THR A 232 1.18 18.69 -1.80
C THR A 232 1.47 18.94 -3.28
N ALA A 233 2.28 19.95 -3.61
CA ALA A 233 2.69 20.22 -4.98
C ALA A 233 3.48 19.06 -5.59
N GLY A 234 4.46 18.51 -4.85
CA GLY A 234 5.24 17.36 -5.28
C GLY A 234 4.42 16.07 -5.45
N ALA A 235 3.38 15.90 -4.63
CA ALA A 235 2.45 14.77 -4.73
C ALA A 235 1.47 14.92 -5.90
N VAL A 236 0.93 16.12 -6.15
CA VAL A 236 -0.09 16.39 -7.17
C VAL A 236 0.50 16.52 -8.57
N TRP A 237 1.69 17.13 -8.71
CA TRP A 237 2.28 17.46 -10.02
C TRP A 237 2.43 16.26 -10.98
N PRO A 238 2.91 15.07 -10.54
CA PRO A 238 2.98 13.88 -11.40
C PRO A 238 1.64 13.51 -12.05
N PHE A 239 0.51 13.72 -11.36
CA PHE A 239 -0.83 13.41 -11.87
C PHE A 239 -1.29 14.40 -12.94
N LEU A 240 -0.89 15.67 -12.84
CA LEU A 240 -1.18 16.68 -13.86
C LEU A 240 -0.33 16.49 -15.13
N ARG A 241 0.82 15.81 -15.01
CA ARG A 241 1.76 15.56 -16.11
C ARG A 241 1.64 14.16 -16.73
N LEU A 242 0.49 13.50 -16.57
CA LEU A 242 0.25 12.17 -17.15
C LEU A 242 0.28 12.15 -18.69
N ALA A 243 -0.12 13.22 -19.38
CA ALA A 243 -0.11 13.28 -20.84
C ALA A 243 1.31 13.14 -21.46
N PRO A 244 2.32 13.94 -21.08
CA PRO A 244 3.69 13.75 -21.57
C PRO A 244 4.32 12.44 -21.10
N LEU A 245 3.93 11.95 -19.92
CA LEU A 245 4.36 10.64 -19.44
C LEU A 245 3.84 9.50 -20.31
N ARG A 246 2.55 9.52 -20.69
CA ARG A 246 1.93 8.51 -21.56
C ARG A 246 2.68 8.38 -22.89
N ALA A 247 3.05 9.49 -23.50
CA ALA A 247 3.81 9.50 -24.75
C ALA A 247 5.19 8.81 -24.63
N ARG A 248 5.82 8.86 -23.46
CA ARG A 248 7.11 8.22 -23.17
C ARG A 248 6.97 6.79 -22.62
N MET A 249 5.76 6.40 -22.21
CA MET A 249 5.50 5.11 -21.58
C MET A 249 5.16 4.00 -22.56
N VAL A 250 4.86 4.30 -23.84
CA VAL A 250 4.71 3.31 -24.92
C VAL A 250 6.11 2.86 -25.35
N PRO A 251 6.58 1.67 -24.95
CA PRO A 251 7.83 1.13 -25.46
C PRO A 251 7.56 0.52 -26.85
N PRO A 252 8.53 0.51 -27.78
CA PRO A 252 8.50 -0.48 -28.84
C PRO A 252 8.45 -1.87 -28.18
N LEU A 253 7.54 -2.74 -28.63
CA LEU A 253 7.39 -4.10 -28.12
C LEU A 253 8.75 -4.81 -28.07
N PRO A 254 9.25 -5.25 -26.89
CA PRO A 254 10.27 -6.27 -26.86
C PRO A 254 9.58 -7.62 -27.01
N LEU A 255 9.90 -8.30 -28.11
CA LEU A 255 9.61 -9.70 -28.39
C LEU A 255 10.04 -10.59 -27.20
N THR A 256 9.16 -11.52 -26.83
CA THR A 256 9.50 -12.79 -26.13
C THR A 256 10.58 -12.70 -25.05
N GLY A 257 10.22 -12.13 -23.90
CA GLY A 257 11.00 -12.33 -22.67
C GLY A 257 10.85 -13.77 -22.19
N ARG A 258 11.84 -14.62 -22.47
CA ARG A 258 11.98 -15.96 -21.88
C ARG A 258 12.05 -15.75 -20.36
N ARG A 259 10.97 -16.02 -19.64
CA ARG A 259 10.96 -16.02 -18.17
C ARG A 259 12.04 -17.01 -17.72
N SER A 260 13.15 -16.50 -17.18
CA SER A 260 14.04 -17.33 -16.38
C SER A 260 13.28 -17.69 -15.10
N VAL A 261 12.61 -18.83 -15.14
CA VAL A 261 12.31 -19.54 -13.90
C VAL A 261 13.66 -19.76 -13.23
N PHE A 262 13.78 -19.38 -11.96
CA PHE A 262 14.96 -19.62 -11.15
C PHE A 262 15.28 -21.13 -11.22
N ARG A 263 16.20 -21.51 -12.12
CA ARG A 263 16.67 -22.89 -12.22
C ARG A 263 17.77 -23.02 -11.19
N LEU A 264 17.41 -23.53 -10.01
CA LEU A 264 18.42 -24.00 -9.07
C LEU A 264 19.33 -25.00 -9.80
N PRO A 265 20.65 -24.95 -9.57
CA PRO A 265 21.56 -25.93 -10.15
C PRO A 265 21.06 -27.34 -9.85
N HIS A 266 20.98 -28.21 -10.87
CA HIS A 266 20.58 -29.62 -10.71
C HIS A 266 21.54 -30.40 -9.77
N ALA A 267 22.67 -29.79 -9.40
CA ALA A 267 23.64 -30.33 -8.45
C ALA A 267 23.16 -30.35 -6.99
N VAL A 268 22.20 -29.51 -6.58
CA VAL A 268 21.76 -29.40 -5.17
C VAL A 268 20.46 -30.16 -4.88
N LEU A 269 19.57 -30.30 -5.87
CA LEU A 269 18.27 -30.97 -5.72
C LEU A 269 18.13 -32.13 -6.71
N ASN A 270 18.34 -33.35 -6.22
CA ASN A 270 17.99 -34.57 -6.96
C ASN A 270 16.73 -35.22 -6.37
N ALA A 271 16.04 -36.02 -7.18
CA ALA A 271 14.76 -36.59 -6.77
C ALA A 271 14.85 -37.60 -5.61
N ALA A 272 16.01 -38.22 -5.39
CA ALA A 272 16.25 -39.12 -4.26
C ALA A 272 16.37 -38.36 -2.93
N SER A 273 17.06 -37.22 -2.92
CA SER A 273 17.13 -36.31 -1.77
C SER A 273 15.77 -35.72 -1.47
N LEU A 274 14.99 -35.35 -2.50
CA LEU A 274 13.62 -34.85 -2.32
C LEU A 274 12.69 -35.90 -1.70
N TRP A 275 12.80 -37.16 -2.14
CA TRP A 275 12.04 -38.27 -1.57
C TRP A 275 12.39 -38.52 -0.09
N ARG A 276 13.69 -38.60 0.23
CA ARG A 276 14.17 -38.80 1.62
C ARG A 276 13.79 -37.64 2.54
N ALA A 277 13.93 -36.41 2.07
CA ALA A 277 13.52 -35.22 2.82
C ALA A 277 12.01 -35.25 3.11
N LEU A 278 11.18 -35.56 2.12
CA LEU A 278 9.73 -35.65 2.33
C LEU A 278 9.33 -36.74 3.31
N ILE A 279 9.98 -37.90 3.30
CA ILE A 279 9.75 -38.93 4.33
C ILE A 279 10.10 -38.38 5.71
N GLY A 280 11.30 -37.81 5.86
CA GLY A 280 11.75 -37.25 7.13
C GLY A 280 10.83 -36.15 7.65
N PHE A 281 10.39 -35.23 6.79
CA PHE A 281 9.48 -34.16 7.15
C PHE A 281 8.10 -34.68 7.57
N ASN A 282 7.52 -35.62 6.83
CA ASN A 282 6.24 -36.23 7.20
C ASN A 282 6.31 -36.96 8.55
N LEU A 283 7.44 -37.61 8.88
CA LEU A 283 7.62 -38.26 10.18
C LEU A 283 7.70 -37.25 11.33
N ILE A 284 8.50 -36.20 11.16
CA ILE A 284 8.64 -35.14 12.17
C ILE A 284 7.30 -34.43 12.42
N PHE A 285 6.58 -34.09 11.35
CA PHE A 285 5.31 -33.38 11.45
C PHE A 285 4.18 -34.29 11.95
N ALA A 286 4.21 -35.59 11.62
CA ALA A 286 3.30 -36.57 12.22
C ALA A 286 3.52 -36.70 13.72
N LEU A 287 4.78 -36.74 14.18
CA LEU A 287 5.12 -36.73 15.60
C LEU A 287 4.59 -35.47 16.29
N GLN A 288 4.80 -34.29 15.69
CA GLN A 288 4.25 -33.04 16.23
C GLN A 288 2.72 -33.07 16.30
N THR A 289 2.05 -33.56 15.26
CA THR A 289 0.59 -33.64 15.21
C THR A 289 0.07 -34.62 16.28
N ALA A 290 0.75 -35.74 16.50
CA ALA A 290 0.40 -36.69 17.55
C ALA A 290 0.53 -36.06 18.94
N MET A 291 1.62 -35.33 19.20
CA MET A 291 1.78 -34.57 20.46
C MET A 291 0.67 -33.53 20.64
N ASP A 292 0.37 -32.75 19.60
CA ASP A 292 -0.71 -31.76 19.66
C ASP A 292 -2.06 -32.45 19.96
N MET A 293 -2.34 -33.61 19.36
CA MET A 293 -3.57 -34.37 19.61
C MET A 293 -3.64 -34.88 21.07
N THR A 294 -2.53 -35.31 21.67
CA THR A 294 -2.52 -35.77 23.06
C THR A 294 -2.65 -34.62 24.07
N TYR A 295 -1.95 -33.51 23.85
CA TYR A 295 -1.90 -32.41 24.82
C TYR A 295 -3.02 -31.38 24.65
N LEU A 296 -3.50 -31.13 23.42
CA LEU A 296 -4.60 -30.17 23.18
C LEU A 296 -5.97 -30.84 23.15
N TRP A 297 -6.12 -32.00 22.51
CA TRP A 297 -7.43 -32.64 22.34
C TRP A 297 -7.72 -33.69 23.42
N GLY A 298 -6.68 -34.28 24.02
CA GLY A 298 -6.80 -35.29 25.08
C GLY A 298 -7.04 -34.74 26.49
N GLY A 299 -7.13 -33.42 26.69
CA GLY A 299 -7.38 -32.81 28.00
C GLY A 299 -6.26 -32.97 29.03
N ALA A 300 -5.06 -33.38 28.60
CA ALA A 300 -3.89 -33.44 29.47
C ALA A 300 -3.54 -32.02 29.96
N ARG A 301 -3.34 -31.84 31.28
CA ARG A 301 -2.88 -30.56 31.83
C ARG A 301 -1.52 -30.23 31.21
N LEU A 302 -1.29 -28.94 30.92
CA LEU A 302 0.05 -28.46 30.54
C LEU A 302 1.05 -28.95 31.61
N PRO A 303 2.26 -29.37 31.21
CA PRO A 303 3.31 -29.76 32.16
C PRO A 303 3.50 -28.70 33.24
N ASP A 304 3.75 -29.12 34.49
CA ASP A 304 3.89 -28.22 35.63
C ASP A 304 4.95 -27.14 35.33
N GLY A 305 4.56 -25.87 35.47
CA GLY A 305 5.41 -24.70 35.21
C GLY A 305 5.31 -24.10 33.80
N LEU A 306 4.56 -24.69 32.86
CA LEU A 306 4.34 -24.10 31.53
C LEU A 306 3.10 -23.22 31.49
N THR A 307 3.26 -21.92 31.27
CA THR A 307 2.10 -21.01 31.10
C THR A 307 1.50 -21.12 29.69
N TYR A 308 0.21 -20.80 29.54
CA TYR A 308 -0.45 -20.74 28.22
C TYR A 308 0.24 -19.73 27.28
N ALA A 309 0.78 -18.64 27.82
CA ALA A 309 1.53 -17.65 27.05
C ALA A 309 2.85 -18.24 26.50
N GLU A 310 3.63 -18.93 27.33
CA GLU A 310 4.87 -19.58 26.90
C GLU A 310 4.60 -20.72 25.91
N TYR A 311 3.54 -21.49 26.12
CA TYR A 311 3.14 -22.55 25.20
C TYR A 311 2.75 -22.02 23.82
N ALA A 312 2.00 -20.91 23.76
CA ALA A 312 1.64 -20.25 22.52
C ALA A 312 2.86 -19.63 21.81
N HIS A 313 3.71 -18.90 22.53
CA HIS A 313 4.87 -18.22 21.93
C HIS A 313 5.97 -19.19 21.48
N ARG A 314 6.31 -20.22 22.27
CA ARG A 314 7.33 -21.21 21.88
C ARG A 314 6.88 -22.09 20.71
N GLY A 315 5.57 -22.33 20.60
CA GLY A 315 4.98 -23.08 19.49
C GLY A 315 4.87 -22.28 18.20
N ALA A 316 4.38 -21.04 18.26
CA ALA A 316 3.94 -20.30 17.08
C ALA A 316 5.09 -19.86 16.15
N TYR A 317 6.20 -19.34 16.69
CA TYR A 317 7.28 -18.78 15.83
C TYR A 317 7.96 -19.85 14.95
N PRO A 318 8.35 -21.03 15.48
CA PRO A 318 8.90 -22.11 14.64
C PRO A 318 7.88 -22.65 13.63
N LEU A 319 6.59 -22.71 13.99
CA LEU A 319 5.53 -23.19 13.10
C LEU A 319 5.30 -22.26 11.89
N ILE A 320 5.39 -20.95 12.09
CA ILE A 320 5.31 -19.99 10.97
C ILE A 320 6.52 -20.13 10.04
N ALA A 321 7.73 -20.22 10.59
CA ALA A 321 8.94 -20.39 9.79
C ALA A 321 8.93 -21.71 9.00
N THR A 322 8.49 -22.79 9.63
CA THR A 322 8.37 -24.10 8.97
C THR A 322 7.27 -24.12 7.92
N ALA A 323 6.13 -23.46 8.12
CA ALA A 323 5.08 -23.33 7.10
C ALA A 323 5.56 -22.54 5.86
N LEU A 324 6.33 -21.46 6.05
CA LEU A 324 6.90 -20.69 4.94
C LEU A 324 7.97 -21.47 4.17
N LEU A 325 8.89 -22.12 4.89
CA LEU A 325 9.87 -23.03 4.31
C LEU A 325 9.18 -24.20 3.61
N ALA A 326 8.06 -24.67 4.15
CA ALA A 326 7.29 -25.75 3.58
C ALA A 326 6.67 -25.36 2.24
N GLY A 327 6.03 -24.19 2.18
CA GLY A 327 5.52 -23.62 0.94
C GLY A 327 6.62 -23.43 -0.11
N LEU A 328 7.78 -22.88 0.29
CA LEU A 328 8.92 -22.70 -0.61
C LEU A 328 9.43 -24.04 -1.16
N PHE A 329 9.70 -25.02 -0.29
CA PHE A 329 10.18 -26.33 -0.70
C PHE A 329 9.15 -27.07 -1.56
N ALA A 330 7.85 -26.97 -1.23
CA ALA A 330 6.79 -27.56 -2.03
C ALA A 330 6.74 -26.96 -3.44
N LEU A 331 6.97 -25.65 -3.59
CA LEU A 331 7.12 -24.98 -4.89
C LEU A 331 8.36 -25.46 -5.65
N LEU A 332 9.49 -25.61 -4.97
CA LEU A 332 10.74 -26.11 -5.56
C LEU A 332 10.67 -27.60 -5.96
N ALA A 333 9.82 -28.38 -5.30
CA ALA A 333 9.60 -29.80 -5.57
C ALA A 333 8.75 -30.04 -6.84
N GLN A 334 7.91 -29.07 -7.24
CA GLN A 334 6.93 -29.24 -8.33
C GLN A 334 7.52 -29.73 -9.67
N PRO A 335 8.68 -29.25 -10.15
CA PRO A 335 9.28 -29.71 -11.40
C PRO A 335 9.63 -31.21 -11.40
N PHE A 336 9.82 -31.83 -10.23
CA PHE A 336 10.21 -33.23 -10.08
C PHE A 336 9.02 -34.18 -9.91
N LEU A 337 7.79 -33.65 -9.84
CA LEU A 337 6.56 -34.44 -9.63
C LEU A 337 6.06 -35.25 -10.85
N PRO A 338 6.25 -34.84 -12.13
CA PRO A 338 5.74 -35.61 -13.27
C PRO A 338 6.21 -37.07 -13.26
N GLY A 339 5.28 -38.01 -13.45
CA GLY A 339 5.57 -39.46 -13.49
C GLY A 339 5.80 -40.17 -12.15
N ARG A 340 5.89 -39.46 -11.01
CA ARG A 340 6.25 -40.04 -9.70
C ARG A 340 5.10 -39.99 -8.68
N LYS A 341 4.18 -40.96 -8.73
CA LYS A 341 2.95 -41.00 -7.89
C LYS A 341 3.24 -40.92 -6.38
N GLY A 342 4.24 -41.65 -5.89
CA GLY A 342 4.58 -41.64 -4.46
C GLY A 342 5.12 -40.29 -3.96
N LEU A 343 5.86 -39.56 -4.80
CA LEU A 343 6.45 -38.27 -4.42
C LEU A 343 5.35 -37.21 -4.32
N LYS A 344 4.37 -37.29 -5.23
CA LYS A 344 3.14 -36.49 -5.15
C LYS A 344 2.37 -36.80 -3.86
N ALA A 345 2.17 -38.08 -3.53
CA ALA A 345 1.45 -38.47 -2.31
C ALA A 345 2.13 -37.96 -1.04
N LEU A 346 3.46 -38.12 -0.92
CA LEU A 346 4.24 -37.60 0.20
C LEU A 346 4.17 -36.06 0.31
N LEU A 347 4.15 -35.36 -0.82
CA LEU A 347 4.01 -33.91 -0.85
C LEU A 347 2.60 -33.48 -0.41
N TYR A 348 1.55 -34.14 -0.89
CA TYR A 348 0.17 -33.88 -0.43
C TYR A 348 0.01 -34.13 1.07
N LEU A 349 0.51 -35.26 1.57
CA LEU A 349 0.47 -35.59 2.98
C LEU A 349 1.15 -34.52 3.82
N TRP A 350 2.32 -34.06 3.38
CA TRP A 350 3.07 -33.05 4.12
C TRP A 350 2.38 -31.69 4.14
N VAL A 351 1.81 -31.24 3.01
CA VAL A 351 1.03 -29.99 2.97
C VAL A 351 -0.22 -30.12 3.86
N ALA A 352 -0.89 -31.28 3.87
CA ALA A 352 -2.03 -31.53 4.74
C ALA A 352 -1.64 -31.51 6.24
N GLN A 353 -0.49 -32.09 6.61
CA GLN A 353 0.03 -31.99 7.97
C GLN A 353 0.33 -30.53 8.37
N ASN A 354 0.85 -29.71 7.45
CA ASN A 354 1.05 -28.27 7.71
C ASN A 354 -0.28 -27.53 7.97
N VAL A 355 -1.35 -27.88 7.25
CA VAL A 355 -2.70 -27.34 7.53
C VAL A 355 -3.14 -27.73 8.94
N ALA A 356 -3.01 -29.01 9.31
CA ALA A 356 -3.36 -29.50 10.65
C ALA A 356 -2.58 -28.79 11.76
N LEU A 357 -1.26 -28.61 11.58
CA LEU A 357 -0.43 -27.88 12.54
C LEU A 357 -0.80 -26.40 12.64
N THR A 358 -1.17 -25.77 11.53
CA THR A 358 -1.65 -24.37 11.55
C THR A 358 -2.96 -24.25 12.34
N LEU A 359 -3.88 -25.21 12.18
CA LEU A 359 -5.12 -25.26 12.96
C LEU A 359 -4.87 -25.55 14.45
N SER A 360 -3.89 -26.39 14.79
CA SER A 360 -3.43 -26.60 16.16
C SER A 360 -2.84 -25.33 16.78
N ALA A 361 -2.05 -24.57 16.03
CA ALA A 361 -1.53 -23.28 16.48
C ALA A 361 -2.65 -22.24 16.72
N LEU A 362 -3.69 -22.23 15.87
CA LEU A 362 -4.89 -21.42 16.07
C LEU A 362 -5.62 -21.79 17.37
N LEU A 363 -5.80 -23.08 17.66
CA LEU A 363 -6.40 -23.54 18.92
C LEU A 363 -5.56 -23.13 20.13
N ARG A 364 -4.24 -23.21 20.05
CA ARG A 364 -3.32 -22.71 21.08
C ARG A 364 -3.49 -21.23 21.35
N LEU A 365 -3.62 -20.43 20.29
CA LEU A 365 -3.86 -19.00 20.41
C LEU A 365 -5.22 -18.71 21.02
N ASP A 366 -6.25 -19.50 20.70
CA ASP A 366 -7.57 -19.37 21.29
C ASP A 366 -7.54 -19.63 22.81
N LEU A 367 -6.87 -20.70 23.27
CA LEU A 367 -6.63 -20.94 24.69
C LEU A 367 -5.87 -19.77 25.36
N TYR A 368 -4.91 -19.18 24.65
CA TYR A 368 -4.19 -18.00 25.13
C TYR A 368 -5.12 -16.77 25.25
N VAL A 369 -6.02 -16.56 24.29
CA VAL A 369 -7.05 -15.50 24.34
C VAL A 369 -8.06 -15.75 25.47
N GLN A 370 -8.48 -16.99 25.68
CA GLN A 370 -9.38 -17.35 26.77
C GLN A 370 -8.75 -17.13 28.16
N ALA A 371 -7.43 -17.25 28.29
CA ALA A 371 -6.74 -17.04 29.57
C ALA A 371 -6.40 -15.56 29.85
N TYR A 372 -6.02 -14.78 28.82
CA TYR A 372 -5.47 -13.41 29.00
C TYR A 372 -6.22 -12.32 28.24
N GLY A 373 -7.39 -12.62 27.67
CA GLY A 373 -8.18 -11.69 26.88
C GLY A 373 -7.69 -11.51 25.43
N LEU A 374 -8.47 -10.78 24.66
CA LEU A 374 -8.21 -10.48 23.26
C LEU A 374 -7.39 -9.19 23.13
N THR A 375 -6.46 -9.16 22.18
CA THR A 375 -5.66 -7.97 21.83
C THR A 375 -5.57 -7.82 20.32
N TYR A 376 -5.14 -6.66 19.84
CA TYR A 376 -4.92 -6.44 18.40
C TYR A 376 -3.97 -7.47 17.78
N LEU A 377 -2.87 -7.80 18.46
CA LEU A 377 -1.90 -8.78 17.95
C LEU A 377 -2.47 -10.20 17.91
N ARG A 378 -3.23 -10.62 18.93
CA ARG A 378 -3.88 -11.95 18.93
C ARG A 378 -4.97 -12.03 17.86
N PHE A 379 -5.75 -10.96 17.68
CA PHE A 379 -6.75 -10.87 16.61
C PHE A 379 -6.12 -10.94 15.21
N ALA A 380 -5.07 -10.15 14.97
CA ALA A 380 -4.33 -10.16 13.71
C ALA A 380 -3.67 -11.54 13.46
N ALA A 381 -3.13 -12.18 14.49
CA ALA A 381 -2.52 -13.51 14.39
C ALA A 381 -3.54 -14.59 13.99
N MET A 382 -4.76 -14.55 14.53
CA MET A 382 -5.83 -15.48 14.11
C MET A 382 -6.16 -15.33 12.64
N ILE A 383 -6.33 -14.09 12.17
CA ILE A 383 -6.62 -13.80 10.74
C ILE A 383 -5.46 -14.26 9.86
N TRP A 384 -4.22 -13.96 10.27
CA TRP A 384 -3.04 -14.35 9.53
C TRP A 384 -2.90 -15.87 9.42
N MET A 385 -3.06 -16.60 10.52
CA MET A 385 -3.01 -18.07 10.49
C MET A 385 -4.16 -18.67 9.65
N GLY A 386 -5.35 -18.06 9.68
CA GLY A 386 -6.46 -18.42 8.79
C GLY A 386 -6.10 -18.23 7.31
N LEU A 387 -5.46 -17.11 6.96
CA LEU A 387 -4.95 -16.86 5.60
C LEU A 387 -3.89 -17.87 5.18
N VAL A 388 -2.96 -18.24 6.06
CA VAL A 388 -1.94 -19.26 5.80
C VAL A 388 -2.59 -20.62 5.55
N ALA A 389 -3.53 -21.03 6.40
CA ALA A 389 -4.28 -22.28 6.22
C ALA A 389 -5.03 -22.30 4.88
N ALA A 390 -5.74 -21.22 4.55
CA ALA A 390 -6.42 -21.08 3.25
C ALA A 390 -5.44 -21.11 2.06
N GLY A 391 -4.25 -20.52 2.21
CA GLY A 391 -3.19 -20.55 1.20
C GLY A 391 -2.62 -21.95 0.96
N LEU A 392 -2.42 -22.73 2.02
CA LEU A 392 -2.02 -24.14 1.94
C LEU A 392 -3.11 -25.01 1.30
N VAL A 393 -4.38 -24.78 1.64
CA VAL A 393 -5.52 -25.45 0.97
C VAL A 393 -5.57 -25.08 -0.51
N ALA A 394 -5.36 -23.80 -0.86
CA ALA A 394 -5.26 -23.36 -2.24
C ALA A 394 -4.08 -24.02 -2.97
N MET A 395 -2.99 -24.33 -2.27
CA MET A 395 -1.86 -25.08 -2.82
C MET A 395 -2.23 -26.54 -3.12
N ILE A 396 -2.91 -27.22 -2.20
CA ILE A 396 -3.45 -28.57 -2.45
C ILE A 396 -4.35 -28.55 -3.69
N TRP A 397 -5.24 -27.55 -3.78
CA TRP A 397 -6.13 -27.38 -4.93
C TRP A 397 -5.35 -27.09 -6.24
N GLN A 398 -4.33 -26.24 -6.18
CA GLN A 398 -3.45 -25.94 -7.32
C GLN A 398 -2.81 -27.21 -7.85
N MET A 399 -2.26 -28.05 -6.96
CA MET A 399 -1.64 -29.32 -7.33
C MET A 399 -2.66 -30.30 -7.90
N ALA A 400 -3.86 -30.38 -7.30
CA ALA A 400 -4.91 -31.32 -7.72
C ALA A 400 -5.47 -30.98 -9.10
N ARG A 401 -5.58 -29.69 -9.42
CA ARG A 401 -6.10 -29.18 -10.70
C ARG A 401 -5.00 -28.81 -11.69
N VAL A 402 -3.73 -29.15 -11.38
CA VAL A 402 -2.54 -28.87 -12.21
C VAL A 402 -2.50 -27.40 -12.68
N ARG A 403 -2.83 -26.47 -11.77
CA ARG A 403 -2.80 -25.02 -12.05
C ARG A 403 -1.36 -24.51 -12.00
N SER A 404 -1.11 -23.35 -12.61
CA SER A 404 0.21 -22.73 -12.59
C SER A 404 0.57 -22.17 -11.19
N ILE A 405 1.87 -22.04 -10.90
CA ILE A 405 2.34 -21.35 -9.69
C ILE A 405 1.83 -19.90 -9.67
N THR A 406 1.77 -19.26 -10.85
CA THR A 406 1.21 -17.91 -10.98
C THR A 406 -0.24 -17.84 -10.52
N TRP A 407 -1.06 -18.87 -10.79
CA TRP A 407 -2.42 -18.94 -10.26
C TRP A 407 -2.42 -18.96 -8.73
N LEU A 408 -1.58 -19.78 -8.10
CA LEU A 408 -1.50 -19.85 -6.63
C LEU A 408 -1.11 -18.51 -6.00
N VAL A 409 -0.11 -17.83 -6.59
CA VAL A 409 0.36 -16.51 -6.12
C VAL A 409 -0.75 -15.48 -6.22
N TRP A 410 -1.47 -15.42 -7.35
CA TRP A 410 -2.59 -14.47 -7.51
C TRP A 410 -3.77 -14.79 -6.60
N THR A 411 -4.11 -16.06 -6.41
CA THR A 411 -5.17 -16.47 -5.48
C THR A 411 -4.83 -16.05 -4.05
N ASN A 412 -3.60 -16.31 -3.58
CA ASN A 412 -3.17 -15.88 -2.26
C ASN A 412 -3.14 -14.36 -2.12
N ALA A 413 -2.61 -13.63 -3.11
CA ALA A 413 -2.61 -12.17 -3.11
C ALA A 413 -4.04 -11.60 -3.06
N ALA A 414 -4.98 -12.18 -3.82
CA ALA A 414 -6.38 -11.78 -3.84
C ALA A 414 -7.08 -12.08 -2.50
N MET A 415 -6.84 -13.24 -1.90
CA MET A 415 -7.37 -13.58 -0.57
C MET A 415 -6.87 -12.59 0.49
N THR A 416 -5.56 -12.35 0.55
CA THR A 416 -4.98 -11.41 1.51
C THR A 416 -5.51 -9.99 1.30
N LEU A 417 -5.56 -9.51 0.05
CA LEU A 417 -6.09 -8.18 -0.24
C LEU A 417 -7.58 -8.07 0.10
N GLY A 418 -8.36 -9.12 -0.18
CA GLY A 418 -9.79 -9.19 0.17
C GLY A 418 -10.01 -9.16 1.68
N VAL A 419 -9.25 -9.92 2.46
CA VAL A 419 -9.31 -9.90 3.92
C VAL A 419 -8.94 -8.52 4.47
N LEU A 420 -7.83 -7.93 4.00
CA LEU A 420 -7.43 -6.58 4.40
C LEU A 420 -8.49 -5.54 4.05
N TYR A 421 -9.14 -5.67 2.88
CA TYR A 421 -10.22 -4.78 2.47
C TYR A 421 -11.44 -4.89 3.39
N VAL A 422 -11.86 -6.11 3.72
CA VAL A 422 -12.98 -6.35 4.64
C VAL A 422 -12.67 -5.81 6.03
N LEU A 423 -11.43 -5.96 6.53
CA LEU A 423 -11.02 -5.45 7.84
C LEU A 423 -11.12 -3.92 7.96
N CYS A 424 -11.07 -3.18 6.86
CA CYS A 424 -11.34 -1.74 6.89
C CYS A 424 -12.73 -1.42 7.43
N PHE A 425 -13.71 -2.29 7.22
CA PHE A 425 -15.11 -2.11 7.63
C PHE A 425 -15.43 -2.71 9.00
N VAL A 426 -14.51 -3.52 9.55
CA VAL A 426 -14.70 -4.17 10.85
C VAL A 426 -14.21 -3.26 11.98
N ASN A 427 -15.05 -3.02 12.98
CA ASN A 427 -14.66 -2.32 14.20
C ASN A 427 -13.93 -3.28 15.16
N VAL A 428 -12.66 -3.55 14.88
CA VAL A 428 -11.83 -4.47 15.68
C VAL A 428 -11.69 -3.99 17.13
N ALA A 429 -11.51 -2.68 17.36
CA ALA A 429 -11.44 -2.09 18.68
C ALA A 429 -12.68 -2.42 19.53
N GLY A 430 -13.87 -2.21 18.97
CA GLY A 430 -15.15 -2.52 19.63
C GLY A 430 -15.34 -4.01 19.92
N ILE A 431 -14.89 -4.90 19.01
CA ILE A 431 -14.91 -6.36 19.25
C ILE A 431 -14.02 -6.72 20.44
N ILE A 432 -12.79 -6.18 20.47
CA ILE A 432 -11.84 -6.43 21.57
C ILE A 432 -12.40 -5.91 22.89
N ALA A 433 -12.94 -4.69 22.92
CA ALA A 433 -13.52 -4.09 24.10
C ALA A 433 -14.67 -4.94 24.65
N THR A 434 -15.65 -5.28 23.80
CA THR A 434 -16.79 -6.12 24.19
C THR A 434 -16.35 -7.47 24.74
N TYR A 435 -15.44 -8.16 24.05
CA TYR A 435 -14.94 -9.47 24.48
C TYR A 435 -14.26 -9.41 25.86
N ASN A 436 -13.39 -8.43 26.07
CA ASN A 436 -12.64 -8.30 27.31
C ASN A 436 -13.51 -7.83 28.48
N LEU A 437 -14.44 -6.90 28.26
CA LEU A 437 -15.32 -6.42 29.30
C LEU A 437 -16.28 -7.51 29.80
N ASP A 438 -16.75 -8.38 28.91
CA ASP A 438 -17.67 -9.46 29.29
C ASP A 438 -16.96 -10.66 29.98
N ARG A 439 -15.66 -10.90 29.73
CA ARG A 439 -14.94 -12.11 30.18
C ARG A 439 -13.74 -11.86 31.08
N HIS A 440 -13.12 -10.69 31.00
CA HIS A 440 -11.86 -10.35 31.67
C HIS A 440 -11.91 -8.94 32.30
N PRO A 441 -12.65 -8.75 33.42
CA PRO A 441 -12.80 -7.43 34.06
C PRO A 441 -11.48 -6.82 34.56
N ARG A 442 -10.40 -7.58 34.63
CA ARG A 442 -9.05 -7.10 34.99
C ARG A 442 -8.29 -6.46 33.82
N ALA A 443 -8.77 -6.64 32.58
CA ALA A 443 -8.15 -6.09 31.37
C ALA A 443 -8.58 -4.64 31.07
N THR A 444 -9.30 -3.99 31.97
CA THR A 444 -9.85 -2.63 31.83
C THR A 444 -8.83 -1.61 31.35
N HIS A 445 -7.62 -1.61 31.92
CA HIS A 445 -6.57 -0.68 31.52
C HIS A 445 -6.23 -0.77 30.02
N TYR A 446 -6.18 -1.98 29.47
CA TYR A 446 -5.94 -2.17 28.04
C TYR A 446 -7.13 -1.69 27.20
N VAL A 447 -8.35 -1.97 27.66
CA VAL A 447 -9.58 -1.56 26.97
C VAL A 447 -9.69 -0.03 26.86
N CYS A 448 -9.35 0.71 27.92
CA CYS A 448 -9.36 2.18 27.92
C CYS A 448 -8.31 2.80 26.97
N MET A 449 -7.32 2.03 26.49
CA MET A 449 -6.30 2.51 25.55
C MET A 449 -6.56 2.10 24.09
N LEU A 450 -7.69 1.45 23.77
CA LEU A 450 -8.00 0.98 22.41
C LEU A 450 -8.36 2.10 21.43
N GLY A 451 -8.71 3.29 21.95
CA GLY A 451 -9.13 4.47 21.20
C GLY A 451 -10.60 4.43 20.79
N GLU A 452 -11.00 5.43 20.00
CA GLU A 452 -12.39 5.78 19.69
C GLU A 452 -13.30 4.63 19.20
N GLY A 453 -12.73 3.63 18.52
CA GLY A 453 -13.49 2.46 18.07
C GLY A 453 -14.02 1.59 19.23
N ALA A 454 -13.41 1.66 20.42
CA ALA A 454 -13.82 0.92 21.61
C ALA A 454 -14.83 1.68 22.48
N ASP A 455 -14.85 3.02 22.39
CA ASP A 455 -15.57 3.91 23.30
C ASP A 455 -17.06 3.58 23.41
N ALA A 456 -17.72 3.27 22.29
CA ALA A 456 -19.14 2.91 22.34
C ALA A 456 -19.40 1.60 23.12
N ALA A 457 -18.50 0.61 23.02
CA ALA A 457 -18.62 -0.62 23.79
C ALA A 457 -18.34 -0.37 25.29
N ILE A 458 -17.40 0.54 25.60
CA ILE A 458 -17.07 0.95 26.97
C ILE A 458 -18.28 1.64 27.61
N ILE A 459 -18.83 2.67 26.96
CA ILE A 459 -20.00 3.42 27.47
C ILE A 459 -21.21 2.50 27.67
N ALA A 460 -21.49 1.60 26.71
CA ALA A 460 -22.57 0.64 26.83
C ALA A 460 -22.35 -0.32 28.03
N HIS A 461 -21.12 -0.73 28.30
CA HIS A 461 -20.80 -1.56 29.46
C HIS A 461 -20.91 -0.77 30.78
N GLU A 462 -20.39 0.46 30.84
CA GLU A 462 -20.49 1.35 32.00
C GLU A 462 -21.95 1.63 32.40
N ARG A 463 -22.84 1.83 31.41
CA ARG A 463 -24.29 1.95 31.64
C ARG A 463 -24.90 0.70 32.23
N ARG A 464 -24.45 -0.50 31.82
CA ARG A 464 -24.95 -1.78 32.35
C ARG A 464 -24.53 -2.00 33.81
N ILE A 465 -23.30 -1.65 34.17
CA ILE A 465 -22.75 -1.90 35.53
C ILE A 465 -22.98 -0.73 36.50
N GLY A 466 -23.32 0.47 36.01
CA GLY A 466 -23.66 1.64 36.83
C GLY A 466 -22.47 2.42 37.39
N TYR A 467 -21.24 2.15 36.95
CA TYR A 467 -20.05 2.91 37.34
C TYR A 467 -19.04 3.01 36.19
N GLN A 468 -18.18 4.02 36.23
CA GLN A 468 -17.16 4.27 35.22
C GLN A 468 -15.92 3.39 35.46
N ILE A 469 -15.43 2.76 34.40
CA ILE A 469 -14.23 1.92 34.39
C ILE A 469 -13.03 2.61 33.76
N CYS A 470 -13.28 3.54 32.83
CA CYS A 470 -12.26 4.35 32.19
C CYS A 470 -12.38 5.80 32.65
N ARG A 471 -11.28 6.58 32.54
CA ARG A 471 -11.37 8.01 32.84
C ARG A 471 -12.17 8.70 31.73
N PRO A 472 -12.92 9.78 32.02
CA PRO A 472 -13.62 10.53 30.98
C PRO A 472 -12.70 11.06 29.86
N SER A 473 -11.42 11.27 30.15
CA SER A 473 -10.41 11.64 29.15
C SER A 473 -10.07 10.53 28.15
N ASP A 474 -10.29 9.28 28.54
CA ASP A 474 -9.90 8.10 27.76
C ASP A 474 -11.01 7.67 26.79
N VAL A 475 -12.25 8.11 27.06
CA VAL A 475 -13.45 7.77 26.29
C VAL A 475 -13.99 9.04 25.64
N THR A 476 -13.61 9.26 24.38
CA THR A 476 -13.98 10.47 23.63
C THR A 476 -14.48 10.08 22.23
N LEU A 477 -15.80 9.85 22.14
CA LEU A 477 -16.47 9.79 20.84
C LEU A 477 -16.54 11.20 20.26
N ALA A 478 -15.51 11.56 19.49
CA ALA A 478 -15.38 12.87 18.87
C ALA A 478 -16.65 13.20 18.07
N ALA A 479 -17.21 14.39 18.28
CA ALA A 479 -18.25 14.88 17.39
C ALA A 479 -17.56 15.50 16.17
N PRO A 480 -17.98 15.19 14.93
CA PRO A 480 -17.44 15.89 13.77
C PRO A 480 -17.90 17.34 13.83
N ASP A 481 -16.95 18.27 13.73
CA ASP A 481 -17.22 19.72 13.71
C ASP A 481 -17.93 20.14 12.42
N GLY A 482 -17.74 19.37 11.33
CA GLY A 482 -18.46 19.55 10.09
C GLY A 482 -18.38 18.33 9.17
N TRP A 483 -18.79 18.50 7.92
CA TRP A 483 -18.79 17.42 6.94
C TRP A 483 -17.39 16.90 6.58
N ARG A 484 -16.34 17.70 6.81
CA ARG A 484 -14.94 17.36 6.47
C ARG A 484 -14.38 16.25 7.36
N ASP A 485 -14.73 16.31 8.64
CA ASP A 485 -14.27 15.39 9.69
C ASP A 485 -15.22 14.19 9.84
N TRP A 486 -16.31 14.17 9.06
CA TRP A 486 -17.33 13.12 9.13
C TRP A 486 -16.78 11.77 8.65
N GLY A 487 -17.09 10.71 9.40
CA GLY A 487 -16.84 9.32 9.04
C GLY A 487 -18.02 8.43 9.42
N TYR A 488 -18.33 7.43 8.59
CA TYR A 488 -19.52 6.60 8.76
C TYR A 488 -19.48 5.75 10.04
N ARG A 489 -18.30 5.24 10.42
CA ARG A 489 -18.14 4.45 11.66
C ARG A 489 -18.50 5.26 12.89
N ASN A 490 -17.90 6.45 13.05
CA ASN A 490 -18.17 7.35 14.18
C ASN A 490 -19.67 7.66 14.26
N TRP A 491 -20.28 8.05 13.13
CA TRP A 491 -21.71 8.34 13.06
C TRP A 491 -22.57 7.15 13.53
N ARG A 492 -22.26 5.92 13.07
CA ARG A 492 -22.97 4.70 13.46
C ARG A 492 -22.82 4.42 14.97
N LEU A 493 -21.60 4.52 15.50
CA LEU A 493 -21.32 4.26 16.92
C LEU A 493 -22.09 5.24 17.82
N ARG A 494 -22.10 6.53 17.46
CA ARG A 494 -22.85 7.55 18.21
C ARG A 494 -24.36 7.32 18.17
N ARG A 495 -24.91 6.95 17.00
CA ARG A 495 -26.34 6.66 16.84
C ARG A 495 -26.80 5.46 17.66
N ASN A 496 -25.97 4.42 17.77
CA ASN A 496 -26.30 3.26 18.59
C ASN A 496 -26.41 3.62 20.08
N LEU A 497 -25.50 4.48 20.57
CA LEU A 497 -25.52 4.94 21.97
C LEU A 497 -26.72 5.84 22.31
N THR A 498 -27.19 6.65 21.36
CA THR A 498 -28.38 7.50 21.56
C THR A 498 -29.67 6.70 21.48
N GLY A 499 -29.73 5.67 20.62
CA GLY A 499 -30.89 4.78 20.53
C GLY A 499 -31.13 3.97 21.80
N GLU A 500 -30.08 3.43 22.42
CA GLU A 500 -30.17 2.71 23.71
C GLU A 500 -30.59 3.62 24.87
N GLY A 501 -30.34 4.93 24.79
CA GLY A 501 -30.75 5.90 25.81
C GLY A 501 -32.21 6.37 25.72
N SER A 502 -32.96 5.90 24.72
CA SER A 502 -34.37 6.26 24.51
C SER A 502 -35.37 5.13 24.83
N ALA A 503 -34.86 3.99 25.29
CA ALA A 503 -35.63 2.79 25.64
C ALA A 503 -35.75 2.53 27.16
N THR A 504 -35.42 3.54 27.98
CA THR A 504 -35.66 3.59 29.43
C THR A 504 -36.51 4.79 29.73
#